data_AF-A0A7K2JUN9-F1
#
_entry.id   AF-A0A7K2JUN9-F1
#
_cell.length_a   1.000
_cell.length_b   1.000
_cell.length_c   1.000
_cell.angle_alpha   90.00
_cell.angle_beta   90.00
_cell.angle_gamma   90.00
#
_symmetry.space_group_name_H-M   'P 1'
#
loop_
_entity.id
_entity.type
_entity.pdbx_description
1 polymer ?
#
loop_
_entity_poly.entity_id
_entity_poly.type
_entity_poly.pdbx_seq_one_letter_code
_entity_poly.pdbx_strand_id
1 'polypeptide(L)'
;GLSRNRVTAAVNLLEEAGAVGTGEDGEVRPDPGTPPGEAAGLAEDAAEAHRVTDRTRVDMARAYAETTSCRRRFLLGYFGEEYDPPCGACDVCDAQETDAQEADAQDTRAQGSRAGASPYRVGAQVRHGEWGEGTVLSEDGDRITVLFDRAGYRTLSLEALAGRDDLLTVVPGRAPDTPS
;
A
#
# COMPACT_ATOMS: atom_id res chain seq x y z
N GLY A 1 13.24 -13.97 -36.06
CA GLY A 1 12.04 -14.50 -35.40
C GLY A 1 12.14 -14.31 -33.89
N LEU A 2 11.01 -14.30 -33.17
CA LEU A 2 10.97 -14.24 -31.71
C LEU A 2 11.52 -15.54 -31.09
N SER A 3 12.08 -15.46 -29.88
CA SER A 3 12.49 -16.64 -29.12
C SER A 3 11.28 -17.39 -28.57
N ARG A 4 11.41 -18.69 -28.31
CA ARG A 4 10.32 -19.52 -27.74
C ARG A 4 9.71 -18.90 -26.49
N ASN A 5 10.54 -18.45 -25.54
CA ASN A 5 10.05 -17.82 -24.32
C ASN A 5 9.27 -16.52 -24.57
N ARG A 6 9.69 -15.71 -25.57
CA ARG A 6 8.95 -14.50 -25.95
C ARG A 6 7.62 -14.81 -26.61
N VAL A 7 7.54 -15.88 -27.40
CA VAL A 7 6.29 -16.34 -27.99
C VAL A 7 5.33 -16.81 -26.90
N THR A 8 5.79 -17.63 -25.96
CA THR A 8 4.96 -18.09 -24.83
C THR A 8 4.45 -16.92 -23.98
N ALA A 9 5.32 -15.96 -23.65
CA ALA A 9 4.91 -14.78 -22.90
C ALA A 9 3.85 -13.95 -23.64
N ALA A 10 4.01 -13.76 -24.96
CA ALA A 10 3.04 -13.04 -25.78
C ALA A 10 1.70 -13.78 -25.87
N VAL A 11 1.71 -15.10 -26.01
CA VAL A 11 0.49 -15.92 -26.02
C VAL A 11 -0.25 -15.82 -24.70
N ASN A 12 0.45 -15.92 -23.56
CA ASN A 12 -0.18 -15.81 -22.25
C ASN A 12 -0.87 -14.45 -22.05
N LEU A 13 -0.23 -13.35 -22.49
CA LEU A 13 -0.82 -12.01 -22.41
C LEU A 13 -2.05 -11.87 -23.31
N LEU A 14 -2.01 -12.44 -24.52
CA LEU A 14 -3.15 -12.45 -25.42
C LEU A 14 -4.30 -13.31 -24.87
N GLU A 15 -3.99 -14.39 -24.15
CA GLU A 15 -4.99 -15.27 -23.53
C GLU A 15 -5.67 -14.59 -22.34
N GLU A 16 -4.89 -13.91 -21.51
CA GLU A 16 -5.41 -13.09 -20.41
C GLU A 16 -6.29 -11.95 -20.92
N ALA A 17 -5.91 -11.33 -22.04
CA ALA A 17 -6.70 -10.32 -22.74
C ALA A 17 -7.95 -10.89 -23.44
N GLY A 18 -8.15 -12.21 -23.45
CA GLY A 18 -9.26 -12.89 -24.13
C GLY A 18 -9.16 -12.91 -25.65
N ALA A 19 -8.02 -12.51 -26.23
CA ALA A 19 -7.80 -12.43 -27.67
C ALA A 19 -7.31 -13.74 -28.30
N VAL A 20 -6.86 -14.70 -27.48
CA VAL A 20 -6.62 -16.09 -27.88
C VAL A 20 -7.18 -17.03 -26.82
N GLY A 21 -7.54 -18.25 -27.21
CA GLY A 21 -7.84 -19.34 -26.30
C GLY A 21 -6.86 -20.50 -26.51
N THR A 22 -6.54 -21.20 -25.43
CA THR A 22 -5.72 -22.42 -25.47
C THR A 22 -6.62 -23.65 -25.28
N GLY A 23 -6.61 -24.57 -26.26
CA GLY A 23 -7.32 -25.85 -26.17
C GLY A 23 -6.62 -26.85 -25.25
N GLU A 24 -7.29 -27.97 -24.94
CA GLU A 24 -6.79 -29.01 -24.03
C GLU A 24 -5.43 -29.60 -24.46
N ASP A 25 -5.16 -29.64 -25.77
CA ASP A 25 -3.89 -30.12 -26.35
C ASP A 25 -2.80 -29.04 -26.46
N GLY A 26 -3.03 -27.85 -25.90
CA GLY A 26 -2.09 -26.71 -25.99
C GLY A 26 -2.12 -25.96 -27.32
N GLU A 27 -3.13 -26.21 -28.15
CA GLU A 27 -3.38 -25.47 -29.39
C GLU A 27 -3.87 -24.05 -29.08
N VAL A 28 -3.20 -23.05 -29.64
CA VAL A 28 -3.57 -21.64 -29.51
C VAL A 28 -4.45 -21.24 -30.69
N ARG A 29 -5.67 -20.73 -30.40
CA ARG A 29 -6.62 -20.23 -31.39
C ARG A 29 -6.89 -18.75 -31.15
N PRO A 30 -6.77 -17.87 -32.16
CA PRO A 30 -7.20 -16.48 -32.02
C PRO A 30 -8.73 -16.39 -31.89
N ASP A 31 -9.19 -15.40 -31.13
CA ASP A 31 -10.58 -15.00 -31.14
C ASP A 31 -10.93 -14.43 -32.52
N PRO A 32 -11.89 -15.01 -33.26
CA PRO A 32 -12.22 -14.56 -34.61
C PRO A 32 -12.85 -13.16 -34.66
N GLY A 33 -13.34 -12.64 -33.52
CA GLY A 33 -13.92 -11.31 -33.40
C GLY A 33 -12.89 -10.20 -33.18
N THR A 34 -11.64 -10.54 -32.84
CA THR A 34 -10.62 -9.58 -32.44
C THR A 34 -9.49 -9.49 -33.48
N PRO A 35 -9.39 -8.39 -34.25
CA PRO A 35 -8.29 -8.19 -35.20
C PRO A 35 -6.92 -8.12 -34.50
N PRO A 36 -5.81 -8.48 -35.17
CA PRO A 36 -4.48 -8.53 -34.53
C PRO A 36 -4.02 -7.23 -33.87
N GLY A 37 -4.35 -6.07 -34.44
CA GLY A 37 -3.99 -4.77 -33.86
C GLY A 37 -4.77 -4.47 -32.57
N GLU A 38 -6.04 -4.86 -32.52
CA GLU A 38 -6.88 -4.73 -31.33
C GLU A 38 -6.45 -5.72 -30.24
N ALA A 39 -6.17 -6.97 -30.62
CA ALA A 39 -5.61 -7.99 -29.74
C ALA A 39 -4.29 -7.54 -29.09
N ALA A 40 -3.41 -6.89 -29.85
CA ALA A 40 -2.17 -6.33 -29.33
C ALA A 40 -2.44 -5.21 -28.31
N GLY A 41 -3.38 -4.30 -28.60
CA GLY A 41 -3.78 -3.24 -27.67
C GLY A 41 -4.35 -3.78 -26.36
N LEU A 42 -5.27 -4.75 -26.43
CA LEU A 42 -5.85 -5.39 -25.25
C LEU A 42 -4.78 -6.11 -24.41
N ALA A 43 -3.81 -6.77 -25.05
CA ALA A 43 -2.70 -7.42 -24.36
C ALA A 43 -1.73 -6.40 -23.71
N GLU A 44 -1.53 -5.23 -24.33
CA GLU A 44 -0.75 -4.14 -23.75
C GLU A 44 -1.43 -3.56 -22.51
N ASP A 45 -2.75 -3.33 -22.57
CA ASP A 45 -3.56 -2.85 -21.45
C ASP A 45 -3.56 -3.85 -20.29
N ALA A 46 -3.76 -5.14 -20.56
CA ALA A 46 -3.67 -6.21 -19.57
C ALA A 46 -2.29 -6.26 -18.92
N ALA A 47 -1.22 -6.20 -19.73
CA ALA A 47 0.15 -6.18 -19.23
C ALA A 47 0.41 -4.97 -18.31
N GLU A 48 -0.14 -3.80 -18.64
CA GLU A 48 0.01 -2.62 -17.79
C GLU A 48 -0.77 -2.75 -16.48
N ALA A 49 -2.02 -3.21 -16.52
CA ALA A 49 -2.81 -3.49 -15.32
C ALA A 49 -2.10 -4.50 -14.38
N HIS A 50 -1.47 -5.53 -14.96
CA HIS A 50 -0.65 -6.47 -14.22
C HIS A 50 0.58 -5.81 -13.57
N ARG A 51 1.34 -5.01 -14.33
CA ARG A 51 2.50 -4.27 -13.77
C ARG A 51 2.10 -3.35 -12.61
N VAL A 52 0.96 -2.65 -12.74
CA VAL A 52 0.43 -1.79 -11.67
C VAL A 52 0.09 -2.63 -10.44
N THR A 53 -0.59 -3.76 -10.61
CA THR A 53 -0.93 -4.66 -9.50
C THR A 53 0.31 -5.20 -8.79
N ASP A 54 1.31 -5.66 -9.56
CA ASP A 54 2.56 -6.19 -9.01
C ASP A 54 3.37 -5.11 -8.29
N ARG A 55 3.39 -3.89 -8.83
CA ARG A 55 4.00 -2.73 -8.15
C ARG A 55 3.34 -2.50 -6.79
N THR A 56 2.01 -2.44 -6.75
CA THR A 56 1.25 -2.27 -5.51
C THR A 56 1.55 -3.37 -4.50
N ARG A 57 1.63 -4.64 -4.92
CA ARG A 57 1.99 -5.76 -4.04
C ARG A 57 3.38 -5.61 -3.43
N VAL A 58 4.37 -5.22 -4.23
CA VAL A 58 5.74 -4.99 -3.74
C VAL A 58 5.77 -3.83 -2.76
N ASP A 59 5.08 -2.73 -3.07
CA ASP A 59 5.00 -1.57 -2.19
C ASP A 59 4.33 -1.93 -0.85
N MET A 60 3.29 -2.77 -0.86
CA MET A 60 2.64 -3.29 0.35
C MET A 60 3.55 -4.19 1.18
N ALA A 61 4.27 -5.11 0.53
CA ALA A 61 5.24 -5.97 1.23
C ALA A 61 6.35 -5.14 1.88
N ARG A 62 6.81 -4.08 1.20
CA ARG A 62 7.77 -3.14 1.74
C ARG A 62 7.22 -2.37 2.94
N ALA A 63 6.02 -1.81 2.83
CA ALA A 63 5.34 -1.10 3.92
C ALA A 63 5.22 -1.96 5.19
N TYR A 64 4.80 -3.22 5.02
CA TYR A 64 4.74 -4.18 6.11
C TYR A 64 6.13 -4.46 6.72
N ALA A 65 7.16 -4.63 5.89
CA ALA A 65 8.52 -4.90 6.34
C ALA A 65 9.13 -3.73 7.12
N GLU A 66 8.85 -2.49 6.70
CA GLU A 66 9.36 -1.24 7.26
C GLU A 66 8.51 -0.68 8.43
N THR A 67 7.39 -1.33 8.77
CA THR A 67 6.50 -0.88 9.85
C THR A 67 7.22 -0.86 11.21
N THR A 68 7.20 0.29 11.91
CA THR A 68 7.75 0.44 13.28
C THR A 68 6.69 0.37 14.38
N SER A 69 5.42 0.14 14.02
CA SER A 69 4.32 -0.07 14.96
C SER A 69 3.90 -1.55 14.98
N CYS A 70 2.91 -1.90 15.81
CA CYS A 70 2.40 -3.27 15.90
C CYS A 70 2.05 -3.83 14.51
N ARG A 71 2.82 -4.82 14.02
CA ARG A 71 2.63 -5.40 12.68
C ARG A 71 1.24 -5.99 12.46
N ARG A 72 0.62 -6.50 13.54
CA ARG A 72 -0.76 -7.01 13.49
C ARG A 72 -1.78 -5.91 13.18
N ARG A 73 -1.58 -4.71 13.75
CA ARG A 73 -2.43 -3.55 13.45
C ARG A 73 -2.32 -3.16 11.97
N PHE A 74 -1.10 -3.16 11.42
CA PHE A 74 -0.87 -2.87 10.01
C PHE A 74 -1.61 -3.86 9.10
N LEU A 75 -1.43 -5.17 9.31
CA LEU A 75 -2.06 -6.20 8.48
C LEU A 75 -3.59 -6.14 8.54
N LEU A 76 -4.16 -6.03 9.74
CA LEU A 76 -5.61 -5.97 9.91
C LEU A 76 -6.18 -4.68 9.31
N GLY A 77 -5.51 -3.53 9.52
CA GLY A 77 -5.91 -2.27 8.91
C GLY A 77 -5.91 -2.31 7.38
N TYR A 78 -4.94 -3.00 6.76
CA TYR A 78 -4.90 -3.20 5.31
C TYR A 78 -6.11 -3.98 4.77
N PHE A 79 -6.59 -4.99 5.51
CA PHE A 79 -7.81 -5.72 5.15
C PHE A 79 -9.11 -5.03 5.61
N GLY A 80 -9.02 -3.81 6.15
CA GLY A 80 -10.17 -3.05 6.64
C GLY A 80 -10.71 -3.54 7.99
N GLU A 81 -9.92 -4.32 8.73
CA GLU A 81 -10.28 -4.80 10.06
C GLU A 81 -9.80 -3.83 11.15
N GLU A 82 -10.71 -3.48 12.06
CA GLU A 82 -10.38 -2.70 13.25
C GLU A 82 -9.65 -3.57 14.28
N TYR A 83 -8.62 -2.99 14.90
CA TYR A 83 -7.82 -3.68 15.90
C TYR A 83 -7.24 -2.67 16.87
N ASP A 84 -7.34 -2.94 18.17
CA ASP A 84 -6.75 -2.14 19.22
C ASP A 84 -5.36 -2.72 19.59
N PRO A 85 -4.25 -2.03 19.25
CA PRO A 85 -2.89 -2.47 19.60
C PRO A 85 -2.54 -2.20 21.07
N PRO A 86 -1.49 -2.85 21.62
CA PRO A 86 -0.51 -3.73 20.96
C PRO A 86 -0.96 -5.20 20.89
N CYS A 87 -0.29 -5.99 20.05
CA CYS A 87 -0.57 -7.44 19.95
C CYS A 87 0.29 -8.32 20.84
N GLY A 88 1.42 -7.82 21.36
CA GLY A 88 2.31 -8.55 22.28
C GLY A 88 2.92 -9.84 21.72
N ALA A 89 2.89 -10.04 20.39
CA ALA A 89 3.36 -11.27 19.74
C ALA A 89 4.01 -11.01 18.37
N CYS A 90 4.44 -9.78 18.11
CA CYS A 90 5.21 -9.44 16.92
C CYS A 90 6.53 -8.82 17.35
N ASP A 91 7.54 -8.97 16.50
CA ASP A 91 8.90 -8.44 16.70
C ASP A 91 8.94 -6.97 17.16
N VAL A 92 8.07 -6.11 16.63
CA VAL A 92 7.99 -4.70 17.06
C VAL A 92 7.46 -4.56 18.50
N CYS A 93 6.43 -5.34 18.87
CA CYS A 93 5.93 -5.32 20.25
C CYS A 93 6.95 -5.90 21.22
N ASP A 94 7.63 -6.99 20.83
CA ASP A 94 8.65 -7.65 21.65
C ASP A 94 9.83 -6.71 21.92
N ALA A 95 10.25 -5.93 20.92
CA ALA A 95 11.29 -4.92 21.07
C ALA A 95 10.87 -3.79 22.04
N GLN A 96 9.63 -3.27 21.92
CA GLN A 96 9.14 -2.20 22.80
C GLN A 96 8.98 -2.65 24.26
N GLU A 97 8.60 -3.91 24.51
CA GLU A 97 8.56 -4.46 25.86
C GLU A 97 9.97 -4.54 26.48
N THR A 98 10.98 -4.84 25.67
CA THR A 98 12.38 -4.88 26.10
C THR A 98 12.88 -3.48 26.45
N ASP A 99 12.61 -2.49 25.60
CA ASP A 99 12.99 -1.08 25.84
C ASP A 99 12.32 -0.52 27.11
N ALA A 100 11.06 -0.87 27.37
CA ALA A 100 10.34 -0.45 28.57
C ALA A 100 10.95 -1.04 29.85
N GLN A 101 11.43 -2.29 29.79
CA GLN A 101 12.10 -2.96 30.91
C GLN A 101 13.51 -2.42 31.18
N GLU A 102 14.23 -2.00 30.13
CA GLU A 102 15.55 -1.38 30.25
C GLU A 102 15.48 0.07 30.75
N ALA A 103 14.43 0.81 30.37
CA ALA A 103 14.17 2.17 30.86
C ALA A 103 13.83 2.20 32.36
N ASP A 104 13.14 1.20 32.89
CA ASP A 104 12.88 1.07 34.34
C ASP A 104 14.16 0.77 35.16
N ALA A 105 15.23 0.29 34.50
CA ALA A 105 16.53 0.06 35.13
C ALA A 105 17.47 1.29 35.11
N GLN A 106 17.14 2.35 34.37
CA GLN A 106 17.98 3.54 34.17
C GLN A 106 17.20 4.83 34.47
N ASP A 107 17.06 5.11 35.77
CA ASP A 107 16.94 6.42 36.42
C ASP A 107 16.25 7.57 35.66
N THR A 108 15.11 8.02 36.21
CA THR A 108 14.82 9.44 36.50
C THR A 108 15.82 10.46 35.92
N ARG A 109 15.69 10.85 34.64
CA ARG A 109 16.13 12.14 34.06
C ARG A 109 15.97 12.13 32.53
N ALA A 110 14.86 12.70 32.06
CA ALA A 110 14.75 13.55 30.85
C ALA A 110 13.34 13.46 30.26
N GLN A 111 12.38 14.09 30.94
CA GLN A 111 11.14 14.53 30.29
C GLN A 111 11.50 15.66 29.33
N GLY A 112 11.33 15.41 28.03
CA GLY A 112 11.76 16.40 27.04
C GLY A 112 11.47 16.06 25.59
N SER A 113 10.24 15.68 25.24
CA SER A 113 9.68 16.07 23.94
C SER A 113 8.16 15.94 23.95
N ARG A 114 7.46 17.07 24.04
CA ARG A 114 6.07 17.15 23.58
C ARG A 114 6.14 17.25 22.06
N ALA A 115 6.16 16.11 21.38
CA ALA A 115 5.76 16.09 19.99
C ALA A 115 4.29 16.51 19.95
N GLY A 116 4.01 17.66 19.33
CA GLY A 116 2.63 18.04 19.03
C GLY A 116 1.99 16.88 18.27
N ALA A 117 0.80 16.46 18.68
CA ALA A 117 0.09 15.36 18.05
C ALA A 117 -0.04 15.66 16.55
N SER A 118 0.74 14.96 15.73
CA SER A 118 0.64 15.05 14.28
C SER A 118 -0.80 14.77 13.88
N PRO A 119 -1.42 15.58 13.00
CA PRO A 119 -2.78 15.32 12.55
C PRO A 119 -2.84 14.06 11.66
N TYR A 120 -1.69 13.58 11.18
CA TYR A 120 -1.53 12.43 10.30
C TYR A 120 -1.33 11.13 11.06
N ARG A 121 -2.29 10.79 11.94
CA ARG A 121 -2.25 9.52 12.67
C ARG A 121 -2.49 8.33 11.74
N VAL A 122 -1.96 7.16 12.07
CA VAL A 122 -2.26 5.91 11.35
C VAL A 122 -3.78 5.68 11.26
N GLY A 123 -4.25 5.39 10.05
CA GLY A 123 -5.67 5.27 9.70
C GLY A 123 -6.36 6.59 9.34
N ALA A 124 -5.69 7.75 9.46
CA ALA A 124 -6.25 9.02 9.02
C ALA A 124 -6.43 9.04 7.50
N GLN A 125 -7.60 9.48 7.05
CA GLN A 125 -7.83 9.79 5.65
C GLN A 125 -7.21 11.13 5.31
N VAL A 126 -6.51 11.17 4.19
CA VAL A 126 -5.82 12.34 3.70
C VAL A 126 -6.10 12.54 2.22
N ARG A 127 -5.89 13.76 1.74
CA ARG A 127 -6.04 14.10 0.32
C ARG A 127 -4.88 14.97 -0.13
N HIS A 128 -4.27 14.57 -1.24
CA HIS A 128 -3.20 15.28 -1.93
C HIS A 128 -3.69 15.72 -3.31
N GLY A 129 -3.38 16.94 -3.74
CA GLY A 129 -3.88 17.50 -5.01
C GLY A 129 -3.49 16.68 -6.25
N GLU A 130 -2.30 16.10 -6.25
CA GLU A 130 -1.79 15.28 -7.35
C GLU A 130 -2.14 13.80 -7.21
N TRP A 131 -2.18 13.28 -5.97
CA TRP A 131 -2.21 11.84 -5.71
C TRP A 131 -3.59 11.34 -5.29
N GLY A 132 -4.54 12.26 -5.09
CA GLY A 132 -5.92 11.94 -4.74
C GLY A 132 -6.09 11.65 -3.26
N GLU A 133 -7.11 10.87 -2.95
CA GLU A 133 -7.41 10.42 -1.60
C GLU A 133 -6.43 9.32 -1.18
N GLY A 134 -6.17 9.22 0.11
CA GLY A 134 -5.28 8.21 0.66
C GLY A 134 -5.48 7.99 2.15
N THR A 135 -4.87 6.93 2.65
CA THR A 135 -4.91 6.55 4.07
C THR A 135 -3.49 6.47 4.63
N VAL A 136 -3.25 7.10 5.77
CA VAL A 136 -1.98 6.99 6.48
C VAL A 136 -1.81 5.55 7.00
N LEU A 137 -0.79 4.85 6.55
CA LEU A 137 -0.49 3.47 6.97
C LEU A 137 0.51 3.41 8.14
N SER A 138 1.49 4.32 8.18
CA SER A 138 2.48 4.42 9.26
C SER A 138 2.84 5.87 9.57
N GLU A 139 3.27 6.10 10.81
CA GLU A 139 3.90 7.33 11.28
C GLU A 139 5.18 6.92 12.01
N ASP A 140 6.32 7.36 11.48
CA ASP A 140 7.66 6.97 11.89
C ASP A 140 8.48 8.24 12.16
N GLY A 141 8.44 8.75 13.39
CA GLY A 141 9.21 9.92 13.81
C GLY A 141 8.86 11.19 13.02
N ASP A 142 9.68 11.54 12.02
CA ASP A 142 9.53 12.71 11.15
C ASP A 142 8.88 12.38 9.80
N ARG A 143 8.39 11.15 9.60
CA ARG A 143 7.81 10.69 8.33
C ARG A 143 6.47 10.02 8.53
N ILE A 144 5.63 10.13 7.51
CA ILE A 144 4.40 9.35 7.39
C ILE A 144 4.40 8.62 6.07
N THR A 145 3.67 7.54 6.05
CA THR A 145 3.45 6.74 4.88
C THR A 145 1.97 6.75 4.55
N VAL A 146 1.64 7.07 3.31
CA VAL A 146 0.27 7.16 2.83
C VAL A 146 0.10 6.26 1.61
N LEU A 147 -0.96 5.45 1.61
CA LEU A 147 -1.44 4.78 0.41
C LEU A 147 -2.46 5.69 -0.28
N PHE A 148 -2.13 6.18 -1.47
CA PHE A 148 -3.01 7.00 -2.29
C PHE A 148 -3.68 6.18 -3.39
N ASP A 149 -4.94 6.49 -3.70
CA ASP A 149 -5.71 5.79 -4.73
C ASP A 149 -5.12 5.93 -6.13
N ARG A 150 -4.49 7.07 -6.44
CA ARG A 150 -3.93 7.34 -7.78
C ARG A 150 -2.42 7.14 -7.89
N ALA A 151 -1.71 7.30 -6.78
CA ALA A 151 -0.25 7.27 -6.77
C ALA A 151 0.37 6.05 -6.07
N GLY A 152 -0.46 5.22 -5.45
CA GLY A 152 0.00 4.13 -4.59
C GLY A 152 0.71 4.66 -3.36
N TYR A 153 1.71 3.92 -2.88
CA TYR A 153 2.44 4.24 -1.66
C TYR A 153 3.34 5.48 -1.81
N ARG A 154 3.29 6.39 -0.83
CA ARG A 154 4.24 7.52 -0.71
C ARG A 154 4.65 7.74 0.73
N THR A 155 5.95 7.84 0.96
CA THR A 155 6.51 8.32 2.23
C THR A 155 6.76 9.82 2.15
N LEU A 156 6.21 10.55 3.11
CA LEU A 156 6.24 12.01 3.19
C LEU A 156 6.90 12.43 4.49
N SER A 157 7.75 13.46 4.43
CA SER A 157 8.32 14.06 5.64
C SER A 157 7.31 14.99 6.29
N LEU A 158 7.08 14.82 7.59
CA LEU A 158 6.27 15.70 8.42
C LEU A 158 6.82 17.12 8.47
N GLU A 159 8.14 17.30 8.37
CA GLU A 159 8.77 18.63 8.26
C GLU A 159 8.39 19.31 6.94
N ALA A 160 8.35 18.56 5.83
CA ALA A 160 7.93 19.10 4.53
C ALA A 160 6.43 19.44 4.48
N LEU A 161 5.61 18.76 5.28
CA LEU A 161 4.18 19.04 5.44
C LEU A 161 3.91 20.18 6.44
N ALA A 162 4.82 20.40 7.41
CA ALA A 162 4.68 21.43 8.41
C ALA A 162 4.66 22.83 7.76
N GLY A 163 3.53 23.53 7.90
CA GLY A 163 3.32 24.86 7.33
C GLY A 163 2.83 24.88 5.87
N ARG A 164 2.46 23.73 5.30
CA ARG A 164 1.87 23.60 3.96
C ARG A 164 0.60 22.75 3.99
N ASP A 165 -0.47 23.36 4.48
CA ASP A 165 -1.78 22.70 4.62
C ASP A 165 -2.40 22.29 3.27
N ASP A 166 -1.86 22.78 2.15
CA ASP A 166 -2.31 22.47 0.79
C ASP A 166 -1.67 21.22 0.19
N LEU A 167 -0.54 20.76 0.74
CA LEU A 167 0.14 19.55 0.26
C LEU A 167 -0.65 18.29 0.67
N LEU A 168 -0.97 18.16 1.95
CA LEU A 168 -1.71 17.00 2.44
C LEU A 168 -2.78 17.44 3.44
N THR A 169 -4.04 17.31 3.04
CA THR A 169 -5.18 17.67 3.90
C THR A 169 -5.72 16.45 4.59
N VAL A 170 -5.78 16.44 5.93
CA VAL A 170 -6.54 15.42 6.66
C VAL A 170 -8.02 15.63 6.40
N VAL A 171 -8.68 14.61 5.88
CA VAL A 171 -10.13 14.62 5.66
C VAL A 171 -10.77 14.15 6.97
N PRO A 172 -11.60 14.98 7.63
CA PRO A 172 -12.30 14.55 8.82
C PRO A 172 -13.18 13.35 8.46
N GLY A 173 -12.89 12.19 9.07
CA GLY A 173 -13.66 10.97 8.86
C GLY A 173 -15.12 11.23 9.19
N ARG A 174 -16.02 10.83 8.28
CA ARG A 174 -17.47 10.86 8.52
C ARG A 174 -17.75 10.10 9.82
N ALA A 175 -18.40 10.77 10.77
CA ALA A 175 -18.86 10.12 12.00
C ALA A 175 -19.73 8.90 11.63
N PRO A 176 -19.61 7.77 12.35
CA PRO A 176 -20.50 6.64 12.13
C PRO A 176 -21.96 7.11 12.32
N ASP A 177 -22.82 6.81 11.34
CA ASP A 177 -24.25 7.07 11.44
C ASP A 177 -24.79 6.26 12.64
N THR A 178 -25.15 6.95 13.72
CA THR A 178 -25.79 6.33 14.89
C THR A 178 -27.15 5.77 14.45
N PRO A 179 -27.42 4.45 14.57
CA PRO A 179 -28.74 3.93 14.29
C PRO A 179 -29.73 4.44 15.34
N SER A 180 -30.82 5.07 14.87
CA SER A 180 -31.98 5.48 15.67
C SER A 180 -32.81 4.30 16.15
#